data_AF-A0A9D7WZB1-F1
#
_entry.id   AF-A0A9D7WZB1-F1
#
_cell.length_a   1.000
_cell.length_b   1.000
_cell.length_c   1.000
_cell.angle_alpha   90.00
_cell.angle_beta   90.00
_cell.angle_gamma   90.00
#
_symmetry.space_group_name_H-M   'P 1'
#
loop_
_entity.id
_entity.type
_entity.pdbx_description
1 polymer ?
#
loop_
_entity_poly.entity_id
_entity_poly.type
_entity_poly.pdbx_seq_one_letter_code
_entity_poly.pdbx_strand_id
1 'polypeptide(L)'
;MPRIPTTPPMIDGLKKRTENIPYQAIFFDFDGVLVESAEIKTRAFEALYRGNADDVIKAVVTHHLAHEGISRVEKIRHCHRAYLNIDLGDDELADLAAQYSSLVRDSVVACDGVPGAVDFLENQSGKLPIFVVSGTPEDELIDIIEMRGMSRYFTSIHGSPRHKAPIVTDLLESHALSGPDCLFVGDAMTDYRAAADTGLHFIGRVGQGHVDLFPAGTTIIRDLTELTV
;
A
#
# COMPACT_ATOMS: atom_id res chain seq x y z
N MET A 1 32.15 -21.86 -12.52
CA MET A 1 31.90 -20.40 -12.58
C MET A 1 30.43 -20.17 -12.23
N PRO A 2 30.12 -19.30 -11.26
CA PRO A 2 28.74 -19.04 -10.87
C PRO A 2 28.04 -18.23 -11.98
N ARG A 3 26.82 -18.65 -12.35
CA ARG A 3 25.98 -17.91 -13.30
C ARG A 3 25.56 -16.60 -12.64
N ILE A 4 25.87 -15.50 -13.31
CA ILE A 4 25.36 -14.17 -12.99
C ILE A 4 23.82 -14.25 -13.09
N PRO A 5 23.05 -13.78 -12.11
CA PRO A 5 21.60 -13.68 -12.26
C PRO A 5 21.32 -12.70 -13.40
N THR A 6 20.56 -13.16 -14.39
CA THR A 6 20.03 -12.32 -15.45
C THR A 6 19.24 -11.18 -14.83
N THR A 7 19.54 -9.95 -15.24
CA THR A 7 18.75 -8.75 -14.96
C THR A 7 17.26 -9.05 -15.15
N PRO A 8 16.38 -8.69 -14.22
CA PRO A 8 14.94 -8.80 -14.44
C PRO A 8 14.55 -8.00 -15.69
N PRO A 9 13.56 -8.46 -16.47
CA PRO A 9 13.12 -7.75 -17.65
C PRO A 9 12.69 -6.33 -17.26
N MET A 10 13.07 -5.36 -18.08
CA MET A 10 12.51 -4.01 -17.99
C MET A 10 10.99 -4.14 -18.11
N ILE A 11 10.28 -3.69 -17.07
CA ILE A 11 8.81 -3.73 -17.01
C ILE A 11 8.30 -2.76 -18.07
N ASP A 12 8.00 -3.29 -19.25
CA ASP A 12 7.34 -2.56 -20.32
C ASP A 12 5.90 -2.28 -19.85
N GLY A 13 5.47 -1.02 -19.95
CA GLY A 13 4.37 -0.45 -19.18
C GLY A 13 3.03 -1.22 -19.26
N LEU A 14 2.23 -1.07 -18.21
CA LEU A 14 0.87 -1.61 -18.12
C LEU A 14 0.06 -1.31 -19.38
N LYS A 15 -0.50 -2.36 -20.01
CA LYS A 15 -1.29 -2.22 -21.23
C LYS A 15 -2.60 -1.48 -20.94
N LYS A 16 -2.94 -0.50 -21.78
CA LYS A 16 -4.25 0.18 -21.75
C LYS A 16 -5.34 -0.79 -22.23
N ARG A 17 -6.49 -0.81 -21.55
CA ARG A 17 -7.66 -1.60 -21.99
C ARG A 17 -8.16 -1.10 -23.34
N THR A 18 -8.33 -2.01 -24.29
CA THR A 18 -8.85 -1.74 -25.64
C THR A 18 -10.33 -2.09 -25.81
N GLU A 19 -10.94 -2.78 -24.83
CA GLU A 19 -12.35 -3.18 -24.83
C GLU A 19 -13.01 -2.88 -23.47
N ASN A 20 -14.30 -2.52 -23.48
CA ASN A 20 -15.06 -2.13 -22.29
C ASN A 20 -15.64 -3.35 -21.54
N ILE A 21 -14.78 -4.29 -21.15
CA ILE A 21 -15.15 -5.48 -20.38
C ILE A 21 -15.20 -5.07 -18.89
N PRO A 22 -16.22 -5.43 -18.09
CA PRO A 22 -16.20 -5.12 -16.66
C PRO A 22 -15.04 -5.82 -15.93
N TYR A 23 -14.52 -5.22 -14.86
CA TYR A 23 -13.52 -5.87 -14.02
C TYR A 23 -14.12 -7.07 -13.26
N GLN A 24 -13.32 -8.13 -13.08
CA GLN A 24 -13.67 -9.29 -12.29
C GLN A 24 -13.47 -9.07 -10.78
N ALA A 25 -12.48 -8.26 -10.39
CA ALA A 25 -12.19 -7.91 -9.00
C ALA A 25 -11.42 -6.59 -8.91
N ILE A 26 -11.48 -5.95 -7.73
CA ILE A 26 -10.71 -4.75 -7.41
C ILE A 26 -9.85 -4.99 -6.17
N PHE A 27 -8.61 -4.57 -6.24
CA PHE A 27 -7.62 -4.59 -5.17
C PHE A 27 -7.32 -3.15 -4.78
N PHE A 28 -7.44 -2.82 -3.50
CA PHE A 28 -7.13 -1.50 -2.97
C PHE A 28 -5.91 -1.59 -2.06
N ASP A 29 -4.98 -0.66 -2.21
CA ASP A 29 -4.24 -0.24 -1.02
C ASP A 29 -5.19 0.46 -0.03
N PHE A 30 -4.82 0.50 1.25
CA PHE A 30 -5.65 1.12 2.27
C PHE A 30 -5.25 2.59 2.53
N ASP A 31 -3.96 2.84 2.71
CA ASP A 31 -3.46 4.06 3.31
C ASP A 31 -3.08 5.07 2.24
N GLY A 32 -3.77 6.20 2.18
CA GLY A 32 -3.64 7.16 1.08
C GLY A 32 -4.60 6.87 -0.07
N VAL A 33 -5.28 5.71 -0.08
CA VAL A 33 -6.26 5.32 -1.12
C VAL A 33 -7.70 5.24 -0.60
N LEU A 34 -7.93 4.55 0.52
CA LEU A 34 -9.25 4.46 1.14
C LEU A 34 -9.41 5.47 2.29
N VAL A 35 -8.31 5.81 2.96
CA VAL A 35 -8.27 6.80 4.06
C VAL A 35 -7.07 7.73 3.90
N GLU A 36 -7.19 8.98 4.34
CA GLU A 36 -6.13 10.00 4.24
C GLU A 36 -5.11 9.84 5.39
N SER A 37 -4.38 8.72 5.39
CA SER A 37 -3.47 8.32 6.48
C SER A 37 -1.96 8.42 6.16
N ALA A 38 -1.58 8.68 4.91
CA ALA A 38 -0.18 8.71 4.48
C ALA A 38 0.67 9.72 5.29
N GLU A 39 0.17 10.95 5.49
CA GLU A 39 0.86 11.95 6.31
C GLU A 39 0.95 11.56 7.79
N ILE A 40 -0.08 10.91 8.33
CA ILE A 40 -0.11 10.46 9.74
C ILE A 40 1.05 9.49 9.97
N LYS A 41 1.24 8.56 9.04
CA LYS A 41 2.34 7.59 9.05
C LYS A 41 3.70 8.26 8.91
N THR A 42 3.79 9.26 8.04
CA THR A 42 5.02 10.06 7.89
C THR A 42 5.42 10.73 9.19
N ARG A 43 4.48 11.40 9.85
CA ARG A 43 4.71 12.06 11.15
C ARG A 43 5.02 11.06 12.27
N ALA A 44 4.44 9.86 12.23
CA ALA A 44 4.76 8.81 13.20
C ALA A 44 6.18 8.27 13.03
N PHE A 45 6.67 8.12 11.79
CA PHE A 45 8.07 7.79 11.55
C PHE A 45 9.00 8.89 12.06
N GLU A 46 8.69 10.16 11.79
CA GLU A 46 9.46 11.27 12.35
C GLU A 46 9.47 11.25 13.89
N ALA A 47 8.31 11.02 14.51
CA ALA A 47 8.16 10.96 15.96
C ALA A 47 8.90 9.78 16.60
N LEU A 48 8.92 8.60 15.94
CA LEU A 48 9.63 7.41 16.42
C LEU A 48 11.14 7.65 16.56
N TYR A 49 11.71 8.50 15.70
CA TYR A 49 13.15 8.83 15.72
C TYR A 49 13.45 10.15 16.41
N ARG A 50 12.45 10.80 17.02
CA ARG A 50 12.62 12.07 17.74
C ARG A 50 13.61 11.86 18.89
N GLY A 51 14.66 12.69 18.93
CA GLY A 51 15.78 12.56 19.87
C GLY A 51 17.09 12.08 19.24
N ASN A 52 17.05 11.59 17.99
CA ASN A 52 18.24 11.45 17.15
C ASN A 52 18.63 12.80 16.53
N ALA A 53 19.80 12.84 15.89
CA ALA A 53 20.26 14.01 15.15
C ALA A 53 19.34 14.32 13.94
N ASP A 54 19.24 15.59 13.57
CA ASP A 54 18.33 16.08 12.53
C ASP A 54 18.57 15.42 11.15
N ASP A 55 19.82 15.09 10.85
CA ASP A 55 20.21 14.40 9.61
C ASP A 55 19.68 12.95 9.57
N VAL A 56 19.70 12.24 10.70
CA VAL A 56 19.09 10.91 10.84
C VAL A 56 17.58 10.99 10.64
N ILE A 57 16.89 11.91 11.33
CA ILE A 57 15.44 12.07 11.21
C ILE A 57 15.07 12.36 9.75
N LYS A 58 15.80 13.27 9.10
CA LYS A 58 15.61 13.59 7.68
C LYS A 58 15.85 12.39 6.77
N ALA A 59 16.89 11.59 7.03
CA ALA A 59 17.18 10.39 6.26
C ALA A 59 16.07 9.33 6.40
N VAL A 60 15.58 9.10 7.61
CA VAL A 60 14.46 8.19 7.88
C VAL A 60 13.18 8.63 7.18
N VAL A 61 12.81 9.90 7.28
CA VAL A 61 11.61 10.44 6.61
C VAL A 61 11.75 10.33 5.09
N THR A 62 12.92 10.67 4.55
CA THR A 62 13.20 10.53 3.10
C THR A 62 13.08 9.07 2.66
N HIS A 63 13.64 8.14 3.44
CA HIS A 63 13.52 6.72 3.18
C HIS A 63 12.07 6.24 3.22
N HIS A 64 11.30 6.68 4.22
CA HIS A 64 9.89 6.32 4.34
C HIS A 64 9.08 6.78 3.13
N LEU A 65 9.23 8.04 2.70
CA LEU A 65 8.50 8.59 1.55
C LEU A 65 8.87 7.87 0.24
N ALA A 66 10.13 7.47 0.08
CA ALA A 66 10.55 6.70 -1.10
C ALA A 66 10.08 5.23 -1.09
N HIS A 67 9.60 4.73 0.05
CA HIS A 67 9.23 3.34 0.29
C HIS A 67 7.84 3.23 0.96
N GLU A 68 6.90 4.07 0.52
CA GLU A 68 5.49 3.92 0.87
C GLU A 68 4.96 2.55 0.44
N GLY A 69 3.98 2.04 1.18
CA GLY A 69 3.44 0.68 0.98
C GLY A 69 4.36 -0.48 1.42
N ILE A 70 5.63 -0.23 1.81
CA ILE A 70 6.49 -1.26 2.42
C ILE A 70 6.20 -1.39 3.94
N SER A 71 6.37 -2.62 4.45
CA SER A 71 6.25 -2.94 5.87
C SER A 71 7.05 -1.98 6.76
N ARG A 72 6.44 -1.53 7.85
CA ARG A 72 7.13 -0.70 8.85
C ARG A 72 8.30 -1.45 9.49
N VAL A 73 8.20 -2.76 9.68
CA VAL A 73 9.22 -3.59 10.32
C VAL A 73 10.48 -3.60 9.46
N GLU A 74 10.32 -3.77 8.14
CA GLU A 74 11.43 -3.69 7.18
C GLU A 74 12.07 -2.30 7.17
N LYS A 75 11.24 -1.25 7.15
CA LYS A 75 11.72 0.14 7.16
C LYS A 75 12.48 0.47 8.44
N ILE A 76 11.98 0.07 9.62
CA ILE A 76 12.66 0.31 10.91
C ILE A 76 14.00 -0.41 10.94
N ARG A 77 14.05 -1.69 10.51
CA ARG A 77 15.31 -2.45 10.42
C ARG A 77 16.29 -1.79 9.46
N HIS A 78 15.84 -1.37 8.29
CA HIS A 78 16.69 -0.66 7.32
C HIS A 78 17.25 0.64 7.91
N CYS A 79 16.39 1.47 8.50
CA CYS A 79 16.78 2.77 9.04
C CYS A 79 17.81 2.65 10.16
N HIS A 80 17.64 1.70 11.08
CA HIS A 80 18.62 1.47 12.15
C HIS A 80 19.98 1.05 11.59
N ARG A 81 19.99 0.13 10.63
CA ARG A 81 21.23 -0.33 10.01
C ARG A 81 21.91 0.76 9.18
N ALA A 82 21.16 1.47 8.36
CA ALA A 82 21.69 2.41 7.38
C ALA A 82 22.06 3.78 7.97
N TYR A 83 21.30 4.26 8.96
CA TYR A 83 21.42 5.64 9.46
C TYR A 83 21.94 5.72 10.89
N LEU A 84 21.77 4.65 11.68
CA LEU A 84 22.25 4.58 13.07
C LEU A 84 23.41 3.60 13.26
N ASN A 85 23.72 2.79 12.23
CA ASN A 85 24.69 1.70 12.32
C ASN A 85 24.39 0.72 13.49
N ILE A 86 23.10 0.45 13.71
CA ILE A 86 22.58 -0.47 14.72
C ILE A 86 21.92 -1.65 14.00
N ASP A 87 22.31 -2.87 14.36
CA ASP A 87 21.59 -4.08 13.94
C ASP A 87 20.65 -4.50 15.07
N LEU A 88 19.35 -4.33 14.85
CA LEU A 88 18.32 -4.58 15.86
C LEU A 88 18.10 -6.09 16.05
N GLY A 89 18.05 -6.51 17.31
CA GLY A 89 17.46 -7.79 17.67
C GLY A 89 15.96 -7.82 17.37
N ASP A 90 15.37 -9.02 17.30
CA ASP A 90 13.95 -9.17 16.96
C ASP A 90 13.02 -8.55 18.02
N ASP A 91 13.38 -8.63 19.31
CA ASP A 91 12.62 -8.01 20.40
C ASP A 91 12.63 -6.47 20.31
N GLU A 92 13.81 -5.87 20.06
CA GLU A 92 13.94 -4.41 19.92
C GLU A 92 13.17 -3.90 18.69
N LEU A 93 13.19 -4.67 17.59
CA LEU A 93 12.43 -4.34 16.41
C LEU A 93 10.93 -4.43 16.64
N ALA A 94 10.47 -5.45 17.38
CA ALA A 94 9.08 -5.60 17.77
C ALA A 94 8.63 -4.44 18.66
N ASP A 95 9.43 -4.03 19.64
CA ASP A 95 9.14 -2.90 20.52
C ASP A 95 9.01 -1.58 19.74
N LEU A 96 9.90 -1.31 18.78
CA LEU A 96 9.83 -0.12 17.94
C LEU A 96 8.62 -0.16 16.99
N ALA A 97 8.29 -1.32 16.44
CA ALA A 97 7.10 -1.49 15.61
C ALA A 97 5.80 -1.29 16.41
N ALA A 98 5.76 -1.76 17.66
CA ALA A 98 4.65 -1.55 18.59
C ALA A 98 4.52 -0.08 19.00
N GLN A 99 5.64 0.60 19.29
CA GLN A 99 5.66 2.04 19.53
C GLN A 99 5.08 2.81 18.33
N TYR A 100 5.54 2.49 17.12
CA TYR A 100 4.98 3.08 15.91
C TYR A 100 3.47 2.83 15.78
N SER A 101 3.02 1.59 16.03
CA SER A 101 1.59 1.23 16.01
C SER A 101 0.77 2.11 16.95
N SER A 102 1.26 2.32 18.18
CA SER A 102 0.59 3.18 19.16
C SER A 102 0.50 4.65 18.74
N LEU A 103 1.40 5.13 17.89
CA LEU A 103 1.38 6.50 17.35
C LEU A 103 0.34 6.66 16.23
N VAL A 104 0.10 5.61 15.44
CA VAL A 104 -0.73 5.70 14.24
C VAL A 104 -2.16 5.21 14.44
N ARG A 105 -2.38 4.14 15.21
CA ARG A 105 -3.64 3.37 15.20
C ARG A 105 -4.88 4.26 15.34
N ASP A 106 -4.99 4.99 16.44
CA ASP A 106 -6.19 5.79 16.73
C ASP A 106 -6.34 6.97 15.76
N SER A 107 -5.21 7.56 15.35
CA SER A 107 -5.18 8.62 14.34
C SER A 107 -5.66 8.13 12.99
N VAL A 108 -5.27 6.91 12.60
CA VAL A 108 -5.71 6.26 11.35
C VAL A 108 -7.15 5.81 11.45
N VAL A 109 -7.68 5.44 12.62
CA VAL A 109 -9.13 5.17 12.79
C VAL A 109 -9.95 6.45 12.65
N ALA A 110 -9.45 7.57 13.16
CA ALA A 110 -10.18 8.83 13.22
C ALA A 110 -10.02 9.73 11.99
N CYS A 111 -9.07 9.47 11.09
CA CYS A 111 -8.82 10.35 9.95
C CYS A 111 -9.96 10.34 8.91
N ASP A 112 -9.92 11.28 7.99
CA ASP A 112 -10.93 11.34 6.93
C ASP A 112 -10.76 10.17 5.94
N GLY A 113 -11.90 9.68 5.43
CA GLY A 113 -11.90 8.79 4.27
C GLY A 113 -11.51 9.58 3.02
N VAL A 114 -10.87 8.92 2.05
CA VAL A 114 -10.65 9.53 0.74
C VAL A 114 -12.02 9.83 0.11
N PRO A 115 -12.24 11.02 -0.48
CA PRO A 115 -13.52 11.37 -1.09
C PRO A 115 -13.99 10.30 -2.10
N GLY A 116 -15.26 9.92 -2.01
CA GLY A 116 -15.86 8.87 -2.83
C GLY A 116 -15.55 7.43 -2.40
N ALA A 117 -14.68 7.18 -1.42
CA ALA A 117 -14.29 5.82 -1.03
C ALA A 117 -15.48 4.98 -0.53
N VAL A 118 -16.24 5.50 0.44
CA VAL A 118 -17.40 4.79 1.00
C VAL A 118 -18.48 4.60 -0.06
N ASP A 119 -18.81 5.65 -0.81
CA ASP A 119 -19.82 5.59 -1.88
C ASP A 119 -19.42 4.58 -2.95
N PHE A 120 -18.15 4.53 -3.34
CA PHE A 120 -17.64 3.54 -4.30
C PHE A 120 -17.77 2.12 -3.74
N LEU A 121 -17.31 1.89 -2.51
CA LEU A 121 -17.37 0.57 -1.87
C LEU A 121 -18.82 0.09 -1.72
N GLU A 122 -19.74 0.94 -1.25
CA GLU A 122 -21.17 0.63 -1.15
C GLU A 122 -21.79 0.23 -2.49
N ASN A 123 -21.38 0.90 -3.56
CA ASN A 123 -21.89 0.63 -4.89
C ASN A 123 -21.32 -0.64 -5.52
N GLN A 124 -20.16 -1.14 -5.06
CA GLN A 124 -19.45 -2.24 -5.73
C GLN A 124 -19.33 -3.52 -4.90
N SER A 125 -19.36 -3.47 -3.56
CA SER A 125 -19.04 -4.61 -2.69
C SER A 125 -20.03 -5.79 -2.74
N GLY A 126 -21.15 -5.66 -3.46
CA GLY A 126 -22.09 -6.75 -3.77
C GLY A 126 -22.10 -7.18 -5.24
N LYS A 127 -21.32 -6.51 -6.10
CA LYS A 127 -21.28 -6.74 -7.56
C LYS A 127 -20.04 -7.50 -7.98
N LEU A 128 -18.91 -7.26 -7.33
CA LEU A 128 -17.65 -7.95 -7.57
C LEU A 128 -16.83 -8.06 -6.28
N PRO A 129 -15.91 -9.04 -6.19
CA PRO A 129 -14.95 -9.13 -5.10
C PRO A 129 -14.09 -7.86 -4.96
N ILE A 130 -13.90 -7.43 -3.72
CA ILE A 130 -13.04 -6.31 -3.37
C ILE A 130 -12.05 -6.78 -2.31
N PHE A 131 -10.76 -6.57 -2.55
CA PHE A 131 -9.68 -6.96 -1.66
C PHE A 131 -8.92 -5.74 -1.15
N VAL A 132 -8.46 -5.80 0.10
CA VAL A 132 -7.46 -4.85 0.61
C VAL A 132 -6.10 -5.53 0.64
N VAL A 133 -5.08 -4.89 0.09
CA VAL A 133 -3.69 -5.36 0.08
C VAL A 133 -2.78 -4.22 0.51
N SER A 134 -2.32 -4.23 1.77
CA SER A 134 -1.59 -3.12 2.40
C SER A 134 -0.22 -3.53 2.95
N GLY A 135 0.69 -2.56 3.11
CA GLY A 135 1.94 -2.72 3.87
C GLY A 135 1.76 -2.66 5.39
N THR A 136 0.58 -2.27 5.88
CA THR A 136 0.22 -2.30 7.30
C THR A 136 0.19 -3.75 7.81
N PRO A 137 0.68 -4.06 9.03
CA PRO A 137 0.56 -5.40 9.61
C PRO A 137 -0.89 -5.89 9.58
N GLU A 138 -1.10 -7.15 9.18
CA GLU A 138 -2.43 -7.70 8.88
C GLU A 138 -3.43 -7.58 10.04
N ASP A 139 -3.06 -8.01 11.24
CA ASP A 139 -3.93 -7.93 12.42
C ASP A 139 -4.30 -6.46 12.74
N GLU A 140 -3.34 -5.54 12.66
CA GLU A 140 -3.57 -4.11 12.88
C GLU A 140 -4.50 -3.52 11.80
N LEU A 141 -4.32 -3.94 10.54
CA LEU A 141 -5.14 -3.49 9.42
C LEU A 141 -6.59 -3.95 9.57
N ILE A 142 -6.80 -5.20 9.96
CA ILE A 142 -8.13 -5.77 10.22
C ILE A 142 -8.81 -4.99 11.34
N ASP A 143 -8.14 -4.80 12.48
CA ASP A 143 -8.65 -4.02 13.62
C ASP A 143 -9.06 -2.60 13.21
N ILE A 144 -8.23 -1.90 12.42
CA ILE A 144 -8.51 -0.55 11.93
C ILE A 144 -9.76 -0.53 11.04
N ILE A 145 -9.84 -1.47 10.09
CA ILE A 145 -10.97 -1.58 9.16
C ILE A 145 -12.27 -1.91 9.92
N GLU A 146 -12.20 -2.75 10.95
CA GLU A 146 -13.34 -3.07 11.82
C GLU A 146 -13.81 -1.85 12.61
N MET A 147 -12.90 -1.13 13.27
CA MET A 147 -13.24 0.08 14.03
C MET A 147 -13.83 1.18 13.14
N ARG A 148 -13.42 1.25 11.88
CA ARG A 148 -14.00 2.15 10.87
C ARG A 148 -15.33 1.64 10.29
N GLY A 149 -15.73 0.41 10.64
CA GLY A 149 -16.95 -0.21 10.14
C GLY A 149 -16.91 -0.48 8.63
N MET A 150 -15.73 -0.73 8.06
CA MET A 150 -15.55 -0.94 6.62
C MET A 150 -15.43 -2.43 6.24
N SER A 151 -15.29 -3.35 7.19
CA SER A 151 -15.05 -4.78 6.92
C SER A 151 -16.09 -5.41 6.00
N ARG A 152 -17.35 -4.96 6.09
CA ARG A 152 -18.47 -5.48 5.27
C ARG A 152 -18.28 -5.29 3.76
N TYR A 153 -17.39 -4.40 3.34
CA TYR A 153 -17.16 -4.11 1.92
C TYR A 153 -16.16 -5.05 1.25
N PHE A 154 -15.37 -5.79 2.05
CA PHE A 154 -14.22 -6.53 1.53
C PHE A 154 -14.47 -8.03 1.56
N THR A 155 -14.08 -8.69 0.46
CA THR A 155 -14.04 -10.15 0.37
C THR A 155 -12.93 -10.71 1.26
N SER A 156 -11.77 -10.06 1.30
CA SER A 156 -10.72 -10.32 2.31
C SER A 156 -9.76 -9.15 2.43
N ILE A 157 -9.05 -9.11 3.55
CA ILE A 157 -8.12 -8.05 3.96
C ILE A 157 -6.76 -8.71 4.20
N HIS A 158 -5.71 -8.19 3.57
CA HIS A 158 -4.36 -8.76 3.65
C HIS A 158 -3.33 -7.67 3.93
N GLY A 159 -2.44 -7.94 4.87
CA GLY A 159 -1.39 -7.02 5.30
C GLY A 159 0.00 -7.64 5.29
N SER A 160 0.97 -6.91 5.86
CA SER A 160 2.31 -7.44 6.11
C SER A 160 2.27 -8.47 7.26
N PRO A 161 3.22 -9.43 7.31
CA PRO A 161 4.56 -9.42 6.71
C PRO A 161 4.62 -9.85 5.24
N ARG A 162 3.52 -10.34 4.65
CA ARG A 162 3.52 -10.75 3.25
C ARG A 162 3.64 -9.53 2.33
N HIS A 163 4.36 -9.69 1.22
CA HIS A 163 4.45 -8.65 0.20
C HIS A 163 3.23 -8.67 -0.73
N LYS A 164 2.92 -7.50 -1.32
CA LYS A 164 1.72 -7.30 -2.13
C LYS A 164 1.62 -8.22 -3.35
N ALA A 165 2.69 -8.38 -4.13
CA ALA A 165 2.66 -9.23 -5.33
C ALA A 165 2.30 -10.70 -5.00
N PRO A 166 2.96 -11.38 -4.03
CA PRO A 166 2.53 -12.70 -3.58
C PRO A 166 1.08 -12.76 -3.08
N ILE A 167 0.60 -11.76 -2.34
CA ILE A 167 -0.81 -11.69 -1.91
C ILE A 167 -1.74 -11.67 -3.12
N VAL A 168 -1.47 -10.79 -4.09
CA VAL A 168 -2.28 -10.65 -5.30
C VAL A 168 -2.27 -11.95 -6.11
N THR A 169 -1.10 -12.59 -6.30
CA THR A 169 -1.00 -13.88 -6.99
C THR A 169 -1.89 -14.95 -6.35
N ASP A 170 -1.82 -15.12 -5.03
CA ASP A 170 -2.64 -16.11 -4.32
C ASP A 170 -4.14 -15.81 -4.43
N LEU A 171 -4.52 -14.52 -4.41
CA LEU A 171 -5.91 -14.10 -4.57
C LEU A 171 -6.43 -14.36 -5.98
N LEU A 172 -5.61 -14.12 -7.02
CA LEU A 172 -5.95 -14.45 -8.39
C LEU A 172 -6.20 -15.96 -8.55
N GLU A 173 -5.32 -16.79 -8.00
CA GLU A 173 -5.43 -18.24 -8.08
C GLU A 173 -6.64 -18.79 -7.31
N SER A 174 -6.79 -18.38 -6.04
CA SER A 174 -7.85 -18.88 -5.16
C SER A 174 -9.26 -18.48 -5.59
N HIS A 175 -9.40 -17.39 -6.33
CA HIS A 175 -10.69 -16.90 -6.84
C HIS A 175 -10.87 -17.15 -8.35
N ALA A 176 -9.94 -17.85 -9.00
CA ALA A 176 -9.93 -18.11 -10.44
C ALA A 176 -10.07 -16.82 -11.29
N LEU A 177 -9.38 -15.76 -10.88
CA LEU A 177 -9.42 -14.45 -11.53
C LEU A 177 -8.32 -14.31 -12.59
N SER A 178 -8.62 -13.57 -13.64
CA SER A 178 -7.67 -13.16 -14.67
C SER A 178 -7.05 -11.82 -14.27
N GLY A 179 -5.72 -11.77 -14.13
CA GLY A 179 -4.99 -10.54 -13.80
C GLY A 179 -5.34 -9.36 -14.70
N PRO A 180 -5.30 -9.52 -16.05
CA PRO A 180 -5.72 -8.47 -17.00
C PRO A 180 -7.20 -8.05 -16.90
N ASP A 181 -8.02 -8.78 -16.16
CA ASP A 181 -9.41 -8.42 -15.88
C ASP A 181 -9.64 -7.92 -14.46
N CYS A 182 -8.56 -7.66 -13.72
CA CYS A 182 -8.57 -7.11 -12.38
C CYS A 182 -7.93 -5.72 -12.34
N LEU A 183 -8.33 -4.92 -11.37
CA LEU A 183 -7.82 -3.57 -11.13
C LEU A 183 -7.15 -3.49 -9.77
N PHE A 184 -5.95 -2.92 -9.72
CA PHE A 184 -5.31 -2.45 -8.50
C PHE A 184 -5.38 -0.92 -8.44
N VAL A 185 -5.90 -0.37 -7.34
CA VAL A 185 -5.87 1.06 -7.03
C VAL A 185 -4.91 1.31 -5.87
N GLY A 186 -3.86 2.09 -6.11
CA GLY A 186 -2.76 2.30 -5.18
C GLY A 186 -2.20 3.73 -5.24
N ASP A 187 -1.55 4.20 -4.19
CA ASP A 187 -0.92 5.53 -4.14
C ASP A 187 0.62 5.46 -4.17
N ALA A 188 1.19 4.25 -4.03
CA ALA A 188 2.64 4.06 -3.97
C ALA A 188 3.20 3.22 -5.12
N MET A 189 4.50 3.38 -5.40
CA MET A 189 5.21 2.57 -6.39
C MET A 189 5.23 1.07 -6.07
N THR A 190 5.05 0.68 -4.81
CA THR A 190 4.87 -0.74 -4.44
C THR A 190 3.61 -1.35 -5.04
N ASP A 191 2.55 -0.55 -5.15
CA ASP A 191 1.26 -0.99 -5.68
C ASP A 191 1.32 -1.10 -7.19
N TYR A 192 1.92 -0.09 -7.82
CA TYR A 192 2.22 -0.11 -9.25
C TYR A 192 3.03 -1.36 -9.64
N ARG A 193 4.09 -1.66 -8.88
CA ARG A 193 4.93 -2.84 -9.10
C ARG A 193 4.14 -4.13 -8.86
N ALA A 194 3.38 -4.22 -7.78
CA ALA A 194 2.55 -5.39 -7.51
C ALA A 194 1.55 -5.66 -8.65
N ALA A 195 0.90 -4.61 -9.16
CA ALA A 195 0.00 -4.71 -10.30
C ALA A 195 0.72 -5.15 -11.58
N ALA A 196 1.86 -4.54 -11.89
CA ALA A 196 2.66 -4.89 -13.07
C ALA A 196 3.18 -6.33 -13.02
N ASP A 197 3.71 -6.77 -11.87
CA ASP A 197 4.29 -8.10 -11.66
C ASP A 197 3.22 -9.21 -11.74
N THR A 198 1.96 -8.88 -11.46
CA THR A 198 0.82 -9.82 -11.48
C THR A 198 -0.13 -9.62 -12.65
N GLY A 199 0.18 -8.67 -13.55
CA GLY A 199 -0.58 -8.40 -14.77
C GLY A 199 -1.93 -7.71 -14.56
N LEU A 200 -2.14 -7.08 -13.40
CA LEU A 200 -3.33 -6.27 -13.11
C LEU A 200 -3.30 -4.93 -13.85
N HIS A 201 -4.47 -4.39 -14.18
CA HIS A 201 -4.57 -2.96 -14.47
C HIS A 201 -4.25 -2.15 -13.22
N PHE A 202 -3.65 -0.98 -13.40
CA PHE A 202 -3.35 -0.08 -12.29
C PHE A 202 -3.97 1.30 -12.53
N ILE A 203 -4.56 1.84 -11.48
CA ILE A 203 -4.90 3.26 -11.38
C ILE A 203 -4.18 3.83 -10.16
N GLY A 204 -3.36 4.85 -10.40
CA GLY A 204 -2.66 5.57 -9.34
C GLY A 204 -3.57 6.59 -8.69
N ARG A 205 -3.69 6.58 -7.36
CA ARG A 205 -4.28 7.70 -6.63
C ARG A 205 -3.18 8.71 -6.35
N VAL A 206 -3.34 9.95 -6.82
CA VAL A 206 -2.45 11.06 -6.47
C VAL A 206 -3.28 12.18 -5.82
N GLY A 207 -3.18 12.27 -4.50
CA GLY A 207 -3.90 13.26 -3.70
C GLY A 207 -3.50 14.70 -4.00
N GLN A 208 -4.34 15.65 -3.57
CA GLN A 208 -4.06 17.07 -3.78
C GLN A 208 -2.75 17.47 -3.07
N GLY A 209 -1.81 18.05 -3.82
CA GLY A 209 -0.51 18.47 -3.29
C GLY A 209 0.52 17.35 -3.19
N HIS A 210 0.18 16.11 -3.53
CA HIS A 210 1.13 15.02 -3.65
C HIS A 210 1.81 15.03 -5.03
N VAL A 211 3.02 14.48 -5.08
CA VAL A 211 3.80 14.34 -6.30
C VAL A 211 3.39 13.05 -7.00
N ASP A 212 3.16 13.11 -8.31
CA ASP A 212 3.00 11.91 -9.12
C ASP A 212 4.33 11.17 -9.23
N LEU A 213 4.38 9.97 -8.65
CA LEU A 213 5.55 9.10 -8.63
C LEU A 213 5.49 8.01 -9.72
N PHE A 214 4.38 7.90 -10.46
CA PHE A 214 4.14 6.81 -11.37
C PHE A 214 4.83 7.02 -12.73
N PRO A 215 5.14 5.93 -13.47
CA PRO A 215 5.66 6.04 -14.82
C PRO A 215 4.73 6.81 -15.74
N ALA A 216 5.31 7.56 -16.69
CA ALA A 216 4.56 8.35 -17.65
C ALA A 216 3.52 7.51 -18.40
N GLY A 217 2.29 8.03 -18.49
CA GLY A 217 1.17 7.35 -19.14
C GLY A 217 0.34 6.44 -18.23
N THR A 218 0.69 6.33 -16.94
CA THR A 218 -0.16 5.72 -15.91
C THR A 218 -1.45 6.53 -15.76
N THR A 219 -2.60 5.84 -15.72
CA THR A 219 -3.87 6.49 -15.40
C THR A 219 -3.87 6.84 -13.92
N ILE A 220 -4.14 8.12 -13.61
CA ILE A 220 -4.22 8.61 -12.25
C ILE A 220 -5.58 9.25 -11.97
N ILE A 221 -6.00 9.17 -10.72
CA ILE A 221 -7.19 9.83 -10.18
C ILE A 221 -6.81 10.61 -8.92
N ARG A 222 -7.57 11.67 -8.60
CA ARG A 222 -7.34 12.46 -7.38
C ARG A 222 -7.93 11.82 -6.14
N ASP A 223 -9.11 11.24 -6.30
CA ASP A 223 -9.87 10.55 -5.27
C ASP A 223 -10.81 9.54 -5.94
N LEU A 224 -11.61 8.84 -5.15
CA LEU A 224 -12.44 7.74 -5.64
C LEU A 224 -13.76 8.20 -6.27
N THR A 225 -14.05 9.51 -6.32
CA THR A 225 -15.18 10.02 -7.11
C THR A 225 -14.92 9.96 -8.63
N GLU A 226 -13.64 9.93 -9.03
CA GLU A 226 -13.21 9.81 -10.41
C GLU A 226 -13.07 8.35 -10.87
N LEU A 227 -13.17 7.38 -9.95
CA LEU A 227 -12.97 5.97 -10.26
C LEU A 227 -14.20 5.38 -10.98
N THR A 228 -14.00 4.96 -12.22
CA THR A 228 -15.02 4.30 -13.05
C THR A 228 -14.62 2.85 -13.31
N VAL A 229 -15.51 1.90 -12.99
CA VAL A 229 -15.30 0.44 -13.14
C VAL A 229 -16.46 -0.24 -13.85
#